data_AF-X1SD09-F1
#
_entry.id   AF-X1SD09-F1
#
_cell.length_a   1.000
_cell.length_b   1.000
_cell.length_c   1.000
_cell.angle_alpha   90.00
_cell.angle_beta   90.00
_cell.angle_gamma   90.00
#
_symmetry.space_group_name_H-M   'P 1'
#
loop_
_entity.id
_entity.type
_entity.pdbx_description
1 polymer ?
#
loop_
_entity_poly.entity_id
_entity_poly.type
_entity_poly.pdbx_seq_one_letter_code
_entity_poly.pdbx_strand_id
1 'polypeptide(L)' 'MKLIYSGVAVITMGAVGIVFALVMEIITGEPVWELAVKIAAGCFGVGGGLLGLAAITRRRGK' A
#
# COMPACT_ATOMS: atom_id res chain seq x y z
N MET A 1 -4.24 -9.18 22.98
CA MET A 1 -5.38 -8.61 22.22
C MET A 1 -4.96 -7.74 21.02
N LYS A 2 -3.89 -6.93 21.10
CA LYS A 2 -3.42 -6.08 19.98
C LYS A 2 -3.12 -6.84 18.67
N LEU A 3 -2.59 -8.07 18.76
CA LEU A 3 -2.27 -8.89 17.58
C LEU A 3 -3.52 -9.31 16.77
N ILE A 4 -4.62 -9.64 17.46
CA ILE A 4 -5.86 -10.08 16.81
C ILE A 4 -6.49 -8.90 16.06
N TYR A 5 -6.48 -7.71 16.67
CA TYR A 5 -6.98 -6.49 16.02
C TYR A 5 -6.17 -6.14 14.77
N SER A 6 -4.84 -6.31 14.83
CA SER A 6 -3.98 -6.16 13.66
C SER A 6 -4.28 -7.20 12.57
N GLY A 7 -4.54 -8.45 12.95
CA GLY A 7 -4.90 -9.51 11.99
C GLY A 7 -6.22 -9.21 11.28
N VAL A 8 -7.25 -8.77 12.03
CA VAL A 8 -8.53 -8.35 11.46
C VAL A 8 -8.36 -7.14 10.52
N ALA A 9 -7.53 -6.17 10.90
CA ALA A 9 -7.22 -5.02 10.04
C ALA A 9 -6.54 -5.44 8.72
N VAL A 10 -5.60 -6.39 8.77
CA VAL A 10 -4.92 -6.88 7.56
C VAL A 10 -5.89 -7.66 6.66
N ILE A 11 -6.73 -8.52 7.23
CA ILE A 11 -7.72 -9.31 6.47
C ILE A 11 -8.75 -8.39 5.80
N THR A 12 -9.25 -7.38 6.52
CA THR A 12 -10.23 -6.43 5.99
C THR A 12 -9.63 -5.54 4.89
N MET A 13 -8.40 -5.05 5.06
CA MET A 13 -7.69 -4.34 3.99
C MET A 13 -7.43 -5.22 2.77
N GLY A 14 -7.09 -6.50 2.97
CA GLY A 14 -6.93 -7.46 1.89
C GLY A 14 -8.22 -7.67 1.09
N ALA A 15 -9.36 -7.84 1.77
CA ALA A 15 -10.65 -8.01 1.14
C ALA A 15 -11.05 -6.81 0.27
N VAL A 16 -10.88 -5.58 0.78
CA VAL A 16 -11.17 -4.36 0.01
C VAL A 16 -10.20 -4.21 -1.16
N GLY A 17 -8.91 -4.54 -0.97
CA GLY A 17 -7.90 -4.50 -2.01
C GLY A 17 -8.20 -5.42 -3.19
N ILE A 18 -8.75 -6.61 -2.94
CA ILE A 18 -9.15 -7.56 -3.99
C ILE A 18 -10.31 -7.02 -4.83
N VAL A 19 -11.33 -6.43 -4.19
CA VAL A 19 -12.47 -5.84 -4.90
C VAL A 19 -12.01 -4.67 -5.77
N PHE A 20 -11.15 -3.81 -5.23
CA PHE A 20 -10.59 -2.69 -5.99
C PHE A 20 -9.75 -3.17 -7.19
N ALA A 21 -8.94 -4.22 -7.00
CA ALA A 21 -8.13 -4.80 -8.06
C ALA A 21 -8.97 -5.36 -9.21
N LEU A 22 -10.06 -6.07 -8.91
CA LEU A 22 -11.00 -6.60 -9.91
C LEU A 22 -11.68 -5.47 -10.69
N VAL A 23 -12.14 -4.42 -10.01
CA VAL A 23 -12.76 -3.27 -10.67
C VAL A 23 -11.77 -2.58 -11.62
N MET A 24 -10.53 -2.41 -11.18
CA MET A 24 -9.49 -1.79 -12.01
C MET A 24 -9.14 -2.66 -13.23
N GLU A 25 -9.03 -3.99 -13.08
CA GLU A 25 -8.81 -4.92 -14.18
C GLU A 25 -9.91 -4.81 -15.26
N ILE A 26 -11.17 -4.69 -14.85
CA ILE A 26 -12.30 -4.49 -15.79
C ILE A 26 -12.20 -3.17 -16.53
N ILE A 27 -11.76 -2.09 -15.86
CA ILE A 27 -11.70 -0.75 -16.44
C ILE A 27 -10.50 -0.59 -17.37
N THR A 28 -9.33 -1.10 -16.99
CA THR A 28 -8.08 -0.93 -17.74
C THR A 28 -7.84 -2.02 -18.77
N GLY A 29 -8.46 -3.20 -18.60
CA GLY A 29 -8.16 -4.39 -19.40
C GLY A 29 -6.76 -4.97 -19.13
N GLU A 30 -6.07 -4.45 -18.12
CA GLU A 30 -4.75 -4.91 -17.69
C GLU A 30 -4.91 -5.95 -16.56
N PRO A 31 -4.11 -7.02 -16.55
CA PRO A 31 -4.19 -8.03 -15.51
C PRO A 31 -3.83 -7.46 -14.13
N VAL A 32 -4.50 -7.95 -13.09
CA VAL A 32 -4.37 -7.46 -11.69
C VAL A 32 -2.93 -7.32 -11.20
N TRP A 33 -2.03 -8.22 -11.61
CA TRP A 33 -0.65 -8.20 -11.14
C TRP A 33 0.10 -6.95 -11.61
N GLU A 34 -0.18 -6.43 -12.82
CA GLU A 34 0.45 -5.20 -13.34
C GLU A 34 -0.02 -3.97 -12.56
N LEU A 35 -1.32 -3.94 -12.23
CA LEU A 35 -1.91 -2.90 -11.38
C LEU A 35 -1.29 -2.90 -9.98
N ALA A 36 -1.10 -4.08 -9.39
CA ALA A 36 -0.44 -4.23 -8.09
C ALA A 36 1.01 -3.75 -8.13
N VAL A 37 1.76 -4.03 -9.21
CA VAL A 37 3.13 -3.55 -9.40
C VAL A 37 3.18 -2.02 -9.54
N LYS A 38 2.24 -1.42 -10.28
CA LYS A 38 2.14 0.05 -10.40
C LYS A 38 1.85 0.72 -9.04
N ILE A 39 0.91 0.16 -8.27
CA ILE A 39 0.60 0.65 -6.92
C ILE A 39 1.80 0.48 -5.99
N ALA A 40 2.45 -0.68 -6.00
CA ALA A 40 3.66 -0.92 -5.21
C ALA A 40 4.79 0.05 -5.59
N ALA A 41 5.00 0.31 -6.89
CA ALA A 41 5.97 1.29 -7.36
C ALA A 41 5.63 2.72 -6.87
N GLY A 42 4.35 3.10 -6.84
CA GLY A 42 3.91 4.38 -6.27
C GLY A 42 4.13 4.47 -4.75
N CYS A 43 3.76 3.43 -4.01
CA CYS A 43 3.90 3.37 -2.56
C CYS A 43 5.35 3.30 -2.10
N PHE A 44 6.20 2.51 -2.76
CA PHE A 44 7.61 2.38 -2.39
C PHE A 44 8.49 3.47 -3.01
N GLY A 45 8.14 4.00 -4.18
CA GLY A 45 8.83 5.13 -4.80
C GLY A 45 8.58 6.43 -4.03
N VAL A 46 7.34 6.91 -4.01
CA VAL A 46 7.00 8.19 -3.37
C VAL A 46 6.91 8.04 -1.85
N GLY A 47 6.24 6.99 -1.36
CA GLY A 47 6.10 6.76 0.07
C GLY A 47 7.42 6.41 0.76
N GLY A 48 8.31 5.65 0.09
CA GLY A 48 9.66 5.38 0.58
C GLY A 48 10.51 6.65 0.69
N GLY A 49 10.44 7.54 -0.31
CA GLY A 49 11.13 8.83 -0.28
C GLY A 49 10.62 9.76 0.84
N LEU A 50 9.30 9.82 1.04
CA LEU A 50 8.69 10.62 2.11
C LEU A 50 8.99 10.08 3.51
N LEU A 51 8.99 8.75 3.69
CA LEU A 51 9.40 8.11 4.95
C LEU A 51 10.89 8.33 5.24
N GLY A 52 11.75 8.23 4.22
CA GLY A 52 13.17 8.53 4.32
C GLY A 52 13.44 9.99 4.70
N LEU A 53 12.75 10.93 4.04
CA LEU A 53 12.80 12.36 4.37
C LEU A 53 12.35 12.57 5.81
N ALA A 54 11.17 12.08 6.21
CA ALA A 54 10.66 12.23 7.57
C ALA A 54 11.62 11.64 8.62
N ALA A 55 12.28 10.52 8.34
CA ALA A 55 13.29 9.94 9.21
C ALA A 55 14.54 10.82 9.34
N ILE A 56 14.99 11.45 8.26
CA ILE A 56 16.12 12.39 8.25
C ILE A 56 15.75 13.68 9.00
N THR A 57 14.58 14.26 8.74
CA THR A 57 14.12 15.48 9.43
C THR A 57 13.96 15.24 10.93
N ARG A 58 13.50 14.04 11.33
CA ARG A 58 13.39 13.64 12.74
C ARG A 58 14.76 13.45 13.42
N ARG A 59 15.81 13.08 12.67
CA ARG A 59 17.19 13.00 13.19
C ARG A 59 17.87 14.35 13.28
N ARG A 60 17.56 15.30 12.39
CA ARG A 60 18.13 16.66 12.39
C ARG A 60 17.54 17.61 13.44
N GLY A 61 16.36 17.28 13.98
CA GLY A 61 15.71 18.02 15.07
C GLY A 61 16.14 17.59 16.49
N LYS A 62 17.21 16.80 16.61
CA LYS A 62 17.96 16.51 17.84
C LYS A 62 19.38 17.00 17.66
#